data_AF-A0A2M7CGZ4-F1
#
_entry.id   AF-A0A2M7CGZ4-F1
#
_cell.length_a   1.000
_cell.length_b   1.000
_cell.length_c   1.000
_cell.angle_alpha   90.00
_cell.angle_beta   90.00
_cell.angle_gamma   90.00
#
_symmetry.space_group_name_H-M   'P 1'
#
loop_
_entity.id
_entity.type
_entity.pdbx_description
1 polymer ?
#
loop_
_entity_poly.entity_id
_entity_poly.type
_entity_poly.pdbx_seq_one_letter_code
_entity_poly.pdbx_strand_id
1 'polypeptide(L)' 'KEEFQPEPLPEEEYSIKKASKALEINLIKKALKKTKGNHTHAARLLEISHRALLYKIKEYGIVENE' A
#
# COMPACT_ATOMS: atom_id res chain seq x y z
N LYS A 1 16.17 -9.28 12.12
CA LYS A 1 16.24 -8.01 11.35
C LYS A 1 15.99 -8.40 9.91
N GLU A 2 14.76 -8.29 9.44
CA GLU A 2 14.43 -8.59 8.04
C GLU A 2 14.80 -7.36 7.22
N GLU A 3 15.82 -7.52 6.38
CA GLU A 3 16.27 -6.49 5.45
C GLU A 3 15.22 -6.32 4.36
N PHE A 4 14.79 -5.07 4.20
CA PHE A 4 13.80 -4.62 3.22
C PHE A 4 14.39 -4.72 1.81
N GLN A 5 14.03 -5.77 1.07
CA GLN A 5 14.18 -5.78 -0.37
C GLN A 5 12.80 -5.49 -0.98
N PRO A 6 12.54 -4.25 -1.43
CA PRO A 6 11.39 -4.03 -2.30
C PRO A 6 11.62 -4.87 -3.56
N GLU A 7 10.62 -5.66 -3.96
CA GLU A 7 10.68 -6.33 -5.26
C GLU A 7 10.99 -5.26 -6.33
N PRO A 8 12.06 -5.44 -7.12
CA PRO A 8 12.46 -4.45 -8.10
C PRO A 8 11.30 -4.27 -9.08
N LEU A 9 10.90 -3.01 -9.29
CA LEU A 9 10.10 -2.65 -10.45
C LEU A 9 10.86 -3.16 -11.68
N PRO A 10 10.21 -3.79 -12.69
CA PRO A 10 10.89 -4.20 -13.90
C PRO A 10 11.67 -3.00 -14.43
N GLU A 11 12.97 -3.17 -14.68
CA GLU A 11 14.00 -2.13 -14.88
C GLU A 11 13.70 -1.14 -16.03
N GLU A 12 12.60 -1.34 -16.77
CA GLU A 12 12.15 -0.55 -17.92
C GLU A 12 10.79 0.16 -17.71
N GLU A 13 10.22 0.22 -16.50
CA GLU A 13 8.95 0.92 -16.27
C GLU A 13 9.15 2.42 -15.99
N TYR A 14 9.28 3.22 -17.06
CA TYR A 14 9.42 4.69 -16.98
C TYR A 14 8.11 5.43 -16.65
N SER A 15 6.99 4.72 -16.47
CA SER A 15 5.71 5.35 -16.15
C SER A 15 5.61 5.73 -14.68
N ILE A 16 5.68 7.03 -14.39
CA ILE A 16 5.44 7.59 -13.05
C ILE A 16 4.12 7.07 -12.47
N LYS A 17 3.05 6.99 -13.28
CA LYS A 17 1.73 6.51 -12.82
C LYS A 17 1.78 5.08 -12.30
N LYS A 18 2.46 4.17 -13.00
CA LYS A 18 2.58 2.77 -12.58
C LYS A 18 3.50 2.62 -11.38
N ALA A 19 4.62 3.34 -11.35
CA ALA A 19 5.54 3.37 -10.21
C ALA A 19 4.83 3.87 -8.93
N SER A 20 4.08 4.97 -9.03
CA SER A 20 3.26 5.48 -7.92
C SER A 20 2.23 4.45 -7.46
N LYS A 21 1.53 3.78 -8.38
CA LYS A 21 0.56 2.74 -8.04
C LYS A 21 1.20 1.58 -7.27
N ALA A 22 2.36 1.09 -7.72
CA ALA A 22 3.08 0.02 -7.04
C ALA A 22 3.53 0.44 -5.64
N LEU A 23 4.07 1.66 -5.50
CA LEU A 23 4.45 2.22 -4.21
C LEU A 23 3.25 2.33 -3.26
N GLU A 24 2.12 2.86 -3.73
CA GLU A 24 0.91 2.99 -2.93
C GLU A 24 0.38 1.63 -2.44
N ILE A 25 0.32 0.62 -3.32
CA ILE A 25 -0.12 -0.74 -2.95
C ILE A 25 0.76 -1.29 -1.81
N ASN A 26 2.08 -1.16 -1.95
CA ASN A 26 3.04 -1.65 -0.96
C ASN A 26 2.89 -0.93 0.38
N LEU A 27 2.72 0.39 0.37
CA LEU A 27 2.51 1.17 1.59
C LEU A 27 1.19 0.81 2.27
N ILE A 28 0.10 0.64 1.50
CA ILE A 28 -1.21 0.25 2.04
C ILE A 28 -1.12 -1.11 2.73
N LYS A 29 -0.56 -2.13 2.07
CA LYS A 29 -0.38 -3.46 2.67
C LYS A 29 0.45 -3.40 3.97
N LYS A 30 1.53 -2.62 3.98
CA LYS A 30 2.39 -2.45 5.16
C LYS A 30 1.65 -1.76 6.31
N ALA A 31 0.86 -0.73 6.02
CA ALA A 31 0.07 -0.04 7.02
C ALA A 31 -1.00 -0.97 7.63
N LEU A 32 -1.74 -1.70 6.79
CA LEU A 32 -2.74 -2.68 7.24
C LEU A 32 -2.13 -3.78 8.10
N LYS A 33 -0.97 -4.34 7.69
CA LYS A 33 -0.24 -5.33 8.49
C LYS A 33 0.20 -4.75 9.84
N LYS A 34 0.75 -3.53 9.85
CA LYS A 34 1.19 -2.86 11.08
C LYS A 34 0.04 -2.55 12.03
N THR A 35 -1.16 -2.30 11.51
CA THR A 35 -2.35 -1.99 12.31
C THR A 35 -3.28 -3.18 12.52
N LYS A 36 -2.88 -4.39 12.09
CA LYS A 36 -3.67 -5.63 12.19
C LYS A 36 -5.08 -5.47 11.59
N GLY A 37 -5.15 -4.95 10.36
CA GLY A 37 -6.42 -4.73 9.64
C GLY A 37 -7.25 -3.53 10.14
N ASN A 38 -6.75 -2.74 11.10
CA ASN A 38 -7.46 -1.52 11.49
C ASN A 38 -7.28 -0.42 10.43
N HIS A 39 -8.27 -0.30 9.55
CA HIS A 39 -8.32 0.69 8.47
C HIS A 39 -8.23 2.14 8.94
N THR A 40 -8.84 2.50 10.07
CA THR A 40 -8.78 3.88 10.58
C THR A 40 -7.36 4.26 11.01
N HIS A 41 -6.66 3.34 11.68
CA HIS A 41 -5.27 3.53 12.05
C HIS A 41 -4.33 3.46 10.83
N ALA A 42 -4.60 2.58 9.87
CA ALA A 42 -3.80 2.50 8.64
C ALA A 42 -3.88 3.79 7.84
N ALA A 43 -5.08 4.37 7.69
CA ALA A 43 -5.28 5.65 7.00
C ALA A 43 -4.50 6.78 7.68
N ARG A 44 -4.49 6.81 9.03
CA ARG A 44 -3.69 7.77 9.80
C ARG A 44 -2.18 7.60 9.56
N LEU A 45 -1.68 6.35 9.51
CA LEU A 45 -0.26 6.09 9.23
C LEU A 45 0.15 6.47 7.80
N LEU A 46 -0.78 6.38 6.85
CA LEU A 46 -0.57 6.74 5.45
C LEU A 46 -0.83 8.23 5.18
N GLU A 47 -1.24 8.99 6.19
CA GLU A 47 -1.57 10.41 6.10
C GLU A 47 -2.65 10.73 5.04
N ILE A 48 -3.62 9.81 4.88
CA ILE A 48 -4.78 9.99 4.00
C ILE A 48 -6.09 9.85 4.76
N SER A 49 -7.18 10.32 4.16
CA SER A 49 -8.51 10.10 4.75
C SER A 49 -8.86 8.61 4.77
N HIS A 50 -9.66 8.20 5.76
CA HIS A 50 -10.17 6.83 5.84
C HIS A 50 -10.93 6.43 4.56
N ARG A 51 -11.72 7.35 3.99
CA ARG A 51 -12.44 7.13 2.73
C ARG A 51 -11.50 6.90 1.55
N ALA A 52 -10.40 7.65 1.45
CA ALA A 52 -9.40 7.46 0.40
C ALA A 52 -8.73 6.08 0.49
N LEU A 53 -8.42 5.62 1.71
CA LEU A 53 -7.88 4.28 1.92
C LEU A 53 -8.85 3.20 1.41
N LEU A 54 -10.12 3.27 1.80
CA LEU A 54 -11.14 2.29 1.37
C LEU A 54 -11.30 2.25 -0.15
N TYR A 55 -11.27 3.41 -0.81
CA TYR A 55 -11.29 3.46 -2.27
C TYR A 55 -10.07 2.80 -2.89
N LYS A 56 -8.86 3.09 -2.41
CA LYS A 56 -7.62 2.48 -2.93
C LYS A 56 -7.57 0.97 -2.68
N ILE A 57 -8.02 0.49 -1.53
CA ILE A 57 -8.13 -0.95 -1.25
C ILE A 57 -9.04 -1.63 -2.27
N LYS A 58 -10.21 -1.04 -2.55
CA LYS A 58 -11.14 -1.55 -3.55
C LYS A 58 -10.57 -1.48 -4.97
N GLU A 59 -9.97 -0.35 -5.34
CA GLU A 59 -9.39 -0.10 -6.67
C GLU A 59 -8.23 -1.06 -6.97
N TYR A 60 -7.41 -1.36 -5.97
CA TYR A 60 -6.24 -2.22 -6.10
C TYR A 60 -6.50 -3.69 -5.78
N GLY A 61 -7.72 -4.04 -5.35
CA GLY A 61 -8.07 -5.41 -4.99
C GLY A 61 -7.23 -5.96 -3.83
N ILE A 62 -6.89 -5.11 -2.86
CA ILE A 62 -6.10 -5.52 -1.69
C ILE A 62 -7.01 -6.32 -0.75
N VAL A 63 -6.70 -7.60 -0.59
CA VAL A 63 -7.36 -8.48 0.39
C VAL A 63 -6.57 -8.46 1.70
N GLU A 64 -7.28 -8.26 2.81
CA GLU A 64 -6.74 -8.37 4.16
C GLU A 64 -6.59 -9.85 4.51
N ASN A 65 -5.47 -10.45 4.12
CA ASN A 65 -5.11 -11.77 4.63
C ASN A 65 -4.16 -11.57 5.82
N GLU A 66 -4.55 -12.07 6.99
CA GLU A 66 -3.78 -12.09 8.24
C GLU A 66 -2.43 -12.81 8.10
#